data_AF-A0AA36FR06-F1
#
_entry.id   AF-A0AA36FR06-F1
#
_cell.length_a   1.000
_cell.length_b   1.000
_cell.length_c   1.000
_cell.angle_alpha   90.00
_cell.angle_beta   90.00
_cell.angle_gamma   90.00
#
_symmetry.space_group_name_H-M   'P 1'
#
loop_
_entity.id
_entity.type
_entity.pdbx_description
1 polymer ?
#
loop_
_entity_poly.entity_id
_entity_poly.type
_entity_poly.pdbx_seq_one_letter_code
_entity_poly.pdbx_strand_id
1 'polypeptide(L)' 'VCVETIEEGHMTKDLAICTRDGRADLVKRTDYLNTFEFLDKLAENLSKKQNH' A
#
# COMPACT_ATOMS: atom_id res chain seq x y z
N VAL A 1 -11.57 -2.54 1.17
CA VAL A 1 -10.77 -1.29 1.17
C VAL A 1 -9.34 -1.61 1.53
N CYS A 2 -8.99 -1.91 2.78
CA CYS A 2 -7.58 -2.08 3.15
C CYS A 2 -6.86 -3.25 2.43
N VAL A 3 -7.49 -4.42 2.37
CA VAL A 3 -6.92 -5.60 1.68
C VAL A 3 -6.78 -5.33 0.19
N GLU A 4 -7.85 -4.86 -0.46
CA GLU A 4 -7.84 -4.51 -1.88
C GLU A 4 -6.78 -3.45 -2.22
N THR A 5 -6.62 -2.41 -1.40
CA THR A 5 -5.57 -1.40 -1.58
C THR A 5 -4.17 -2.03 -1.61
N ILE A 6 -3.91 -3.01 -0.75
CA ILE A 6 -2.64 -3.75 -0.71
C ILE A 6 -2.50 -4.68 -1.92
N GLU A 7 -3.57 -5.40 -2.30
CA GLU A 7 -3.60 -6.28 -3.48
C GLU A 7 -3.42 -5.50 -4.80
N GLU A 8 -3.85 -4.24 -4.84
CA GLU A 8 -3.60 -3.29 -5.94
C GLU A 8 -2.14 -2.76 -5.97
N GLY A 9 -1.29 -3.17 -5.04
CA GLY A 9 0.11 -2.78 -4.96
C GLY A 9 0.38 -1.52 -4.12
N HIS A 10 -0.63 -0.92 -3.48
CA HIS A 10 -0.44 0.21 -2.58
C HIS A 10 -0.23 -0.31 -1.15
N MET A 11 1.01 -0.37 -0.70
CA MET A 11 1.35 -0.92 0.60
C MET A 11 2.50 -0.15 1.26
N THR A 12 2.71 -0.38 2.54
CA THR A 12 3.82 0.19 3.31
C THR A 12 5.11 -0.63 3.13
N LYS A 13 6.25 -0.03 3.51
CA LYS A 13 7.59 -0.59 3.24
C LYS A 13 7.79 -2.01 3.78
N ASP A 14 7.26 -2.29 4.95
CA ASP A 14 7.28 -3.61 5.60
C ASP A 14 6.61 -4.68 4.73
N LEU A 15 5.41 -4.41 4.22
CA LEU A 15 4.71 -5.33 3.32
C LEU A 15 5.44 -5.46 1.98
N ALA A 16 5.99 -4.38 1.44
CA ALA A 16 6.78 -4.42 0.21
C ALA A 16 8.03 -5.33 0.37
N ILE A 17 8.68 -5.32 1.54
CA ILE A 17 9.80 -6.23 1.85
C ILE A 17 9.31 -7.69 1.88
N CYS A 18 8.15 -7.96 2.48
CA CYS A 18 7.57 -9.31 2.50
C CYS A 18 7.30 -9.86 1.09
N THR A 19 6.87 -9.02 0.14
CA THR A 19 6.65 -9.43 -1.26
C THR A 19 7.93 -9.74 -2.04
N ARG A 20 9.10 -9.36 -1.51
CA ARG A 20 10.42 -9.56 -2.12
C ARG A 20 11.25 -10.59 -1.37
N ASP A 21 10.60 -11.61 -0.80
CA ASP A 21 11.24 -12.67 0.00
C ASP A 21 12.12 -12.13 1.15
N GLY A 22 11.72 -11.00 1.76
CA GLY A 22 12.48 -10.36 2.84
C GLY A 22 13.71 -9.57 2.39
N ARG A 23 13.95 -9.43 1.08
CA ARG A 23 15.12 -8.72 0.51
C ARG A 23 14.89 -7.20 0.46
N ALA A 24 15.25 -6.52 1.55
CA ALA A 24 15.11 -5.07 1.65
C ALA A 24 15.94 -4.28 0.62
N ASP A 25 17.02 -4.86 0.09
CA ASP A 25 17.87 -4.27 -0.95
C ASP A 25 17.16 -4.18 -2.32
N LEU A 26 16.14 -5.00 -2.55
CA LEU A 26 15.37 -5.02 -3.79
C LEU A 26 14.17 -4.06 -3.77
N VAL A 27 13.83 -3.50 -2.60
CA VAL A 27 12.70 -2.58 -2.43
C VAL A 27 13.13 -1.15 -2.73
N LYS A 28 12.51 -0.56 -3.75
CA LYS A 28 12.70 0.85 -4.13
C LYS A 28 11.66 1.73 -3.44
N ARG A 29 11.94 3.03 -3.33
CA ARG A 29 10.97 4.01 -2.77
C ARG A 29 9.64 4.04 -3.52
N THR A 30 9.64 3.64 -4.79
CA THR A 30 8.45 3.53 -5.66
C THR A 30 7.61 2.29 -5.39
N ASP A 31 8.14 1.28 -4.70
CA ASP A 31 7.43 0.02 -4.41
C ASP A 31 6.55 0.11 -3.16
N TYR A 32 6.59 1.23 -2.43
CA TYR A 32 5.82 1.41 -1.20
C TYR A 32 5.39 2.86 -1.00
N LEU A 33 4.33 3.03 -0.24
CA LEU A 33 3.84 4.30 0.26
C LEU A 33 4.36 4.55 1.67
N ASN A 34 4.62 5.81 2.00
CA ASN A 34 4.80 6.18 3.39
C ASN A 34 3.46 6.09 4.14
N THR A 35 3.49 6.16 5.47
CA THR A 35 2.29 5.99 6.30
C THR A 35 1.18 6.97 5.94
N PHE A 36 1.50 8.23 5.64
CA PHE A 36 0.50 9.23 5.28
C PHE A 36 -0.08 9.00 3.88
N GLU A 37 0.77 8.72 2.89
CA GLU A 37 0.36 8.37 1.52
C GLU A 37 -0.55 7.14 1.50
N PHE A 38 -0.25 6.13 2.31
CA PHE A 38 -1.07 4.93 2.43
C PHE A 38 -2.43 5.24 3.07
N LEU A 39 -2.46 6.04 4.13
CA LEU A 39 -3.71 6.47 4.77
C LEU A 39 -4.58 7.31 3.83
N ASP A 40 -3.98 8.23 3.07
CA ASP A 40 -4.68 9.01 2.04
C ASP A 40 -5.28 8.09 0.97
N LYS A 41 -4.52 7.07 0.54
CA LYS A 41 -5.01 6.10 -0.43
C LYS A 41 -6.16 5.25 0.11
N LEU A 42 -6.10 4.87 1.39
CA LEU A 42 -7.19 4.18 2.07
C LEU A 42 -8.44 5.06 2.16
N ALA A 43 -8.30 6.34 2.49
CA ALA A 43 -9.42 7.28 2.57
C ALA A 43 -10.07 7.50 1.19
N GLU A 44 -9.27 7.63 0.13
CA GLU A 44 -9.74 7.72 -1.26
C GLU A 44 -10.56 6.47 -1.64
N ASN A 45 -10.01 5.28 -1.41
CA ASN A 45 -10.68 4.02 -1.76
C ASN A 45 -11.92 3.77 -0.88
N LEU A 46 -11.91 4.20 0.38
CA LEU A 46 -13.07 4.14 1.27
C LEU A 46 -14.19 5.05 0.79
N SER A 47 -13.88 6.31 0.45
CA SER A 47 -14.87 7.28 -0.03
C SER A 47 -15.53 6.82 -1.33
N LYS A 48 -14.75 6.25 -2.27
CA LYS A 48 -15.29 5.66 -3.51
C LYS A 48 -16.27 4.52 -3.24
N LYS A 49 -16.02 3.69 -2.23
CA LYS A 49 -16.91 2.58 -1.85
C LYS A 49 -18.14 3.02 -1.04
N GLN A 50 -18.03 4.08 -0.24
CA GLN A 50 -19.14 4.57 0.60
C GLN A 50 -20.11 5.47 -0.16
N ASN A 51 -19.72 6.08 -1.28
CA ASN A 51 -20.59 6.90 -2.12
C ASN A 51 -21.48 6.05 -3.07
N HIS A 52 -21.89 4.85 -2.64
CA HIS A 52 -22.82 3.95 -3.31
C HIS A 52 -23.95 3.58 -2.36
#